data_AF-A0A5S9R3Q9-F1
#
_entry.id   AF-A0A5S9R3Q9-F1
#
_cell.length_a   1.000
_cell.length_b   1.000
_cell.length_c   1.000
_cell.angle_alpha   90.00
_cell.angle_beta   90.00
_cell.angle_gamma   90.00
#
_symmetry.space_group_name_H-M   'P 1'
#
loop_
_entity.id
_entity.type
_entity.pdbx_description
1 polymer ?
#
loop_
_entity_poly.entity_id
_entity_poly.type
_entity_poly.pdbx_seq_one_letter_code
_entity_poly.pdbx_strand_id
1 'polypeptide(L)'
;MGRPGSVQQAPVTDAVLRKVGAQRRLVAYRERSVIVAAALAGRPQTAIADLLGVSQPHVSRTLAAVKRENDGVLRVAPLSVSCIVDERDAGEIDTDTMLQMLSELDYTEGYVPEVGGLPTDAYVRGTWDDIEFAYQQDKLTYEEYEQLFRARRARENAVAPG
;
A
#
# COMPACT_ATOMS: atom_id res chain seq x y z
N MET A 1 35.55 3.11 41.75
CA MET A 1 35.30 2.82 40.32
C MET A 1 33.80 2.59 40.15
N GLY A 2 33.08 3.57 39.60
CA GLY A 2 31.63 3.48 39.37
C GLY A 2 31.33 2.68 38.11
N ARG A 3 30.44 1.69 38.21
CA ARG A 3 29.93 0.94 37.06
C ARG A 3 29.13 1.87 36.14
N PRO A 4 29.31 1.79 34.80
CA PRO A 4 28.54 2.61 33.88
C PRO A 4 27.07 2.22 33.96
N GLY A 5 26.22 3.24 34.08
CA GLY A 5 24.77 3.11 34.20
C GLY A 5 24.22 2.25 33.08
N SER A 6 23.49 1.20 33.47
CA SER A 6 22.62 0.45 32.59
C SER A 6 21.67 1.42 31.91
N VAL A 7 21.87 1.65 30.61
CA VAL A 7 20.93 2.41 29.77
C VAL A 7 19.61 1.66 29.81
N GLN A 8 18.65 2.19 30.57
CA GLN A 8 17.33 1.60 30.70
C GLN A 8 16.61 1.87 29.38
N GLN A 9 16.66 0.90 28.46
CA GLN A 9 15.93 0.99 27.20
C GLN A 9 14.44 1.05 27.52
N ALA A 10 13.75 2.05 26.96
CA ALA A 10 12.30 2.14 27.07
C ALA A 10 11.65 0.85 26.52
N PRO A 11 10.56 0.35 27.13
CA PRO A 11 9.91 -0.86 26.66
C PRO A 11 9.40 -0.67 25.23
N VAL A 12 9.66 -1.66 24.38
CA VAL A 12 9.13 -1.69 23.01
C VAL A 12 7.61 -1.89 23.11
N THR A 13 6.85 -0.89 22.65
CA THR A 13 5.38 -0.94 22.63
C THR A 13 4.85 -1.48 21.32
N ASP A 14 3.59 -1.92 21.29
CA ASP A 14 2.92 -2.34 20.06
C ASP A 14 2.93 -1.23 19.00
N ALA A 15 2.83 0.04 19.41
CA ALA A 15 2.91 1.19 18.52
C ALA A 15 4.27 1.26 17.79
N VAL A 16 5.37 0.97 18.50
CA VAL A 16 6.70 0.89 17.89
C VAL A 16 6.77 -0.26 16.89
N LEU A 17 6.23 -1.43 17.22
CA LEU A 17 6.19 -2.58 16.31
C LEU A 17 5.36 -2.31 15.05
N ARG A 18 4.18 -1.69 15.20
CA ARG A 18 3.32 -1.30 14.07
C ARG A 18 4.04 -0.31 13.14
N LYS A 19 4.67 0.72 13.71
CA LYS A 19 5.46 1.71 12.95
C LYS A 19 6.58 1.06 12.15
N VAL A 20 7.39 0.20 12.78
CA VAL A 20 8.47 -0.53 12.08
C VAL A 20 7.90 -1.45 11.01
N GLY A 21 6.79 -2.14 11.29
CA GLY A 21 6.10 -2.97 10.31
C GLY A 21 5.64 -2.19 9.08
N ALA A 22 5.05 -1.01 9.29
CA ALA A 22 4.62 -0.11 8.22
C ALA A 22 5.81 0.39 7.38
N GLN A 23 6.87 0.86 8.04
CA GLN A 23 8.11 1.28 7.37
C GLN A 23 8.69 0.16 6.49
N ARG A 24 8.72 -1.09 6.97
CA ARG A 24 9.20 -2.24 6.18
C ARG A 24 8.33 -2.48 4.94
N ARG A 25 7.01 -2.40 5.06
CA ARG A 25 6.09 -2.57 3.93
C ARG A 25 6.24 -1.45 2.91
N LEU A 26 6.38 -0.21 3.33
CA LEU A 26 6.60 0.94 2.45
C LEU A 26 7.92 0.84 1.68
N VAL A 27 9.01 0.44 2.34
CA VAL A 27 10.29 0.22 1.67
C VAL A 27 10.15 -0.83 0.57
N ALA A 28 9.51 -1.97 0.87
CA ALA A 28 9.27 -3.02 -0.12
C ALA A 28 8.40 -2.53 -1.29
N TYR A 29 7.32 -1.77 -1.00
CA TYR A 29 6.47 -1.18 -2.02
C TYR A 29 7.22 -0.20 -2.90
N ARG A 30 8.00 0.72 -2.31
CA ARG A 30 8.77 1.75 -3.04
C ARG A 30 9.85 1.11 -3.89
N GLU A 31 10.58 0.12 -3.37
CA GLU A 31 11.58 -0.63 -4.14
C GLU A 31 10.93 -1.30 -5.35
N ARG A 32 9.83 -2.04 -5.16
CA ARG A 32 9.08 -2.67 -6.24
C ARG A 32 8.63 -1.64 -7.29
N SER A 33 8.05 -0.53 -6.86
CA SER A 33 7.55 0.52 -7.74
C SER A 33 8.67 1.18 -8.56
N VAL A 34 9.82 1.47 -7.94
CA VAL A 34 10.97 2.06 -8.64
C VAL A 34 11.61 1.05 -9.62
N ILE A 35 11.73 -0.23 -9.24
CA ILE A 35 12.20 -1.29 -10.15
C ILE A 35 11.32 -1.35 -11.41
N VAL A 36 10.00 -1.38 -11.23
CA VAL A 36 9.05 -1.46 -12.34
C VAL A 36 9.11 -0.20 -13.21
N ALA A 37 9.10 0.99 -12.61
CA ALA A 37 9.19 2.26 -13.34
C ALA A 37 10.48 2.36 -14.15
N ALA A 38 11.62 1.97 -13.57
CA ALA A 38 12.91 1.97 -14.27
C ALA A 38 12.94 0.97 -15.45
N ALA A 39 12.37 -0.21 -15.28
CA ALA A 39 12.27 -1.21 -16.35
C ALA A 39 11.35 -0.73 -17.48
N LEU A 40 10.21 -0.09 -17.17
CA LEU A 40 9.32 0.52 -18.15
C LEU A 40 9.99 1.67 -18.92
N ALA A 41 10.88 2.41 -18.25
CA ALA A 41 11.73 3.43 -18.88
C ALA A 41 12.90 2.85 -19.71
N GLY A 42 12.95 1.52 -19.91
CA GLY A 42 13.95 0.85 -20.72
C GLY A 42 15.33 0.69 -20.07
N ARG A 43 15.46 0.91 -18.76
CA ARG A 43 16.74 0.73 -18.07
C ARG A 43 17.12 -0.76 -17.98
N PRO A 44 18.38 -1.13 -18.27
CA PRO A 44 18.84 -2.52 -18.11
C PRO A 44 18.73 -2.99 -16.65
N GLN A 45 18.34 -4.26 -16.43
CA GLN A 45 18.19 -4.81 -15.08
C GLN A 45 19.49 -4.80 -14.27
N THR A 46 20.64 -4.96 -14.93
CA THR A 46 21.97 -4.84 -14.29
C THR A 46 22.20 -3.45 -13.73
N ALA A 47 21.94 -2.40 -14.51
CA ALA A 47 22.05 -1.01 -14.05
C ALA A 47 21.06 -0.68 -12.93
N ILE A 48 19.84 -1.24 -12.97
CA ILE A 48 18.86 -1.11 -11.87
C ILE A 48 19.41 -1.76 -10.60
N ALA A 49 19.95 -2.97 -10.72
CA ALA A 49 20.50 -3.72 -9.60
C ALA A 49 21.69 -3.00 -8.95
N ASP A 50 22.62 -2.50 -9.76
CA ASP A 50 23.81 -1.77 -9.30
C ASP A 50 23.42 -0.52 -8.51
N LEU A 51 22.45 0.27 -9.01
CA LEU A 51 22.00 1.50 -8.36
C LEU A 51 21.21 1.24 -7.06
N LEU A 52 20.45 0.16 -7.00
CA LEU A 52 19.68 -0.22 -5.81
C LEU A 52 20.52 -0.98 -4.77
N GLY A 53 21.75 -1.39 -5.11
CA GLY A 53 22.60 -2.20 -4.23
C GLY A 53 22.04 -3.62 -4.01
N VAL A 54 21.33 -4.16 -5.01
CA VAL A 54 20.73 -5.51 -4.98
C VAL A 54 21.29 -6.37 -6.10
N SER A 55 20.99 -7.67 -6.09
CA SER A 55 21.40 -8.57 -7.17
C SER A 55 20.52 -8.42 -8.42
N GLN A 56 21.06 -8.59 -9.62
CA GLN A 56 20.26 -8.62 -10.85
C GLN A 56 19.16 -9.71 -10.84
N PRO A 57 19.38 -10.92 -10.29
CA PRO A 57 18.31 -11.90 -10.08
C PRO A 57 17.16 -11.40 -9.19
N HIS A 58 17.43 -10.52 -8.22
CA HIS A 58 16.38 -9.90 -7.40
C HIS A 58 15.46 -9.03 -8.27
N VAL A 59 16.05 -8.14 -9.09
CA VAL A 59 15.32 -7.31 -10.05
C VAL A 59 14.48 -8.17 -11.00
N SER A 60 15.08 -9.23 -11.55
CA SER A 60 14.39 -10.16 -12.44
C SER A 60 13.17 -10.82 -11.77
N ARG A 61 13.33 -11.32 -10.53
CA ARG A 61 12.23 -11.92 -9.76
C ARG A 61 11.12 -10.92 -9.45
N THR A 62 11.46 -9.69 -9.07
CA THR A 62 10.48 -8.63 -8.80
C THR A 62 9.65 -8.33 -10.05
N LEU A 63 10.29 -8.16 -11.21
CA LEU A 63 9.59 -7.92 -12.47
C LEU A 63 8.70 -9.09 -12.89
N ALA A 64 9.18 -10.33 -12.69
CA ALA A 64 8.40 -11.54 -12.98
C ALA A 64 7.19 -11.68 -12.04
N ALA A 65 7.34 -11.35 -10.76
CA ALA A 65 6.24 -11.33 -9.80
C ALA A 65 5.18 -10.30 -10.19
N VAL A 66 5.60 -9.07 -10.51
CA VAL A 66 4.68 -8.01 -10.97
C VAL A 66 3.90 -8.46 -12.20
N LYS A 67 4.56 -9.05 -13.20
CA LYS A 67 3.85 -9.55 -14.40
C LYS A 67 2.84 -10.62 -14.04
N ARG A 68 3.18 -11.57 -13.17
CA ARG A 68 2.27 -12.63 -12.73
C ARG A 68 1.04 -12.09 -12.02
N GLU A 69 1.21 -11.05 -11.21
CA GLU A 69 0.14 -10.36 -10.48
C GLU A 69 -0.76 -9.50 -11.39
N ASN A 70 -0.38 -9.29 -12.66
CA ASN A 70 -1.02 -8.36 -13.58
C ASN A 70 -1.27 -8.99 -14.96
N ASP A 71 -1.60 -10.27 -15.00
CA ASP A 71 -1.96 -11.00 -16.23
C ASP A 71 -0.90 -10.89 -17.35
N GLY A 72 0.37 -10.91 -16.96
CA GLY A 72 1.52 -10.79 -17.85
C GLY A 72 1.97 -9.36 -18.14
N VAL A 73 1.20 -8.35 -17.70
CA VAL A 73 1.47 -6.94 -17.96
C VAL A 73 2.41 -6.36 -16.90
N LEU A 74 3.44 -5.65 -17.34
CA LEU A 74 4.29 -4.88 -16.44
C LEU A 74 3.69 -3.49 -16.25
N ARG A 75 3.26 -3.15 -15.03
CA ARG A 75 2.75 -1.83 -14.68
C ARG A 75 3.12 -1.46 -13.25
N VAL A 76 3.29 -0.16 -13.00
CA VAL A 76 3.41 0.33 -11.63
C VAL A 76 2.05 0.17 -10.96
N ALA A 77 2.03 -0.37 -9.73
CA ALA A 77 0.79 -0.47 -8.98
C ALA A 77 0.32 0.96 -8.62
N PRO A 78 -0.98 1.27 -8.78
CA PRO A 78 -1.50 2.53 -8.27
C PRO A 78 -1.31 2.62 -6.76
N LEU A 79 -1.33 3.85 -6.24
CA LEU A 79 -1.33 4.06 -4.80
C LEU A 79 -2.58 3.39 -4.19
N SER A 80 -2.37 2.50 -3.23
CA SER A 80 -3.44 1.73 -2.58
C SER A 80 -3.74 2.26 -1.18
N VAL A 81 -4.93 1.95 -0.67
CA VAL A 81 -5.36 2.26 0.70
C VAL A 81 -4.32 1.79 1.72
N SER A 82 -3.80 0.56 1.57
CA SER A 82 -2.79 0.03 2.51
C SER A 82 -1.49 0.81 2.47
N CYS A 83 -1.07 1.36 1.32
CA CYS A 83 0.13 2.19 1.25
C CYS A 83 -0.09 3.51 1.99
N ILE A 84 -1.22 4.17 1.76
CA ILE A 84 -1.56 5.45 2.41
C ILE A 84 -1.66 5.28 3.94
N VAL A 85 -2.31 4.21 4.40
CA VAL A 85 -2.40 3.89 5.82
C VAL A 85 -1.03 3.55 6.40
N ASP A 86 -0.21 2.79 5.69
CA ASP A 86 1.16 2.49 6.13
C ASP A 86 2.04 3.75 6.19
N GLU A 87 1.84 4.76 5.31
CA GLU A 87 2.53 6.06 5.39
C GLU A 87 2.21 6.80 6.69
N ARG A 88 0.95 6.78 7.13
CA ARG A 88 0.56 7.35 8.42
C ARG A 88 1.12 6.54 9.59
N ASP A 89 1.03 5.21 9.55
CA ASP A 89 1.59 4.34 10.60
C ASP A 89 3.12 4.46 10.71
N ALA A 90 3.81 4.70 9.59
CA ALA A 90 5.24 5.00 9.54
C ALA A 90 5.58 6.40 10.08
N GLY A 91 4.57 7.27 10.22
CA GLY A 91 4.71 8.67 10.61
C GLY A 91 5.27 9.56 9.51
N GLU A 92 5.08 9.19 8.24
CA GLU A 92 5.49 9.98 7.08
C GLU A 92 4.43 11.00 6.65
N ILE A 93 3.16 10.70 6.92
CA ILE A 93 2.03 11.62 6.80
C ILE A 93 1.22 11.65 8.10
N ASP A 94 0.48 12.73 8.33
CA ASP A 94 -0.48 12.80 9.43
C ASP A 94 -1.85 12.23 9.05
N THR A 95 -2.74 12.13 10.04
CA THR A 95 -4.10 11.60 9.85
C THR A 95 -4.92 12.44 8.87
N ASP A 96 -4.81 13.77 8.91
CA ASP A 96 -5.59 14.65 8.03
C ASP A 96 -5.18 14.46 6.57
N THR A 97 -3.88 14.39 6.31
CA THR A 97 -3.32 14.08 4.98
C THR A 97 -3.75 12.70 4.50
N MET A 98 -3.70 11.69 5.38
CA MET A 98 -4.16 10.33 5.06
C MET A 98 -5.63 10.33 4.65
N LEU A 99 -6.51 10.98 5.42
CA LEU A 99 -7.94 11.05 5.13
C LEU A 99 -8.24 11.78 3.84
N GLN A 100 -7.52 12.88 3.56
CA GLN A 100 -7.64 13.58 2.27
C GLN A 100 -7.29 12.64 1.11
N MET A 101 -6.12 12.00 1.16
CA MET A 101 -5.66 11.10 0.10
C MET A 101 -6.63 9.94 -0.13
N LEU A 102 -7.13 9.32 0.95
CA LEU A 102 -8.11 8.24 0.85
C LEU A 102 -9.44 8.73 0.24
N SER A 103 -9.87 9.94 0.58
CA SER A 103 -11.13 10.53 0.07
C SER A 103 -11.10 10.86 -1.43
N GLU A 104 -9.90 11.07 -1.97
CA GLU A 104 -9.65 11.42 -3.38
C GLU A 104 -9.48 10.17 -4.27
N LEU A 105 -9.35 8.98 -3.68
CA LEU A 105 -9.26 7.74 -4.45
C LEU A 105 -10.49 7.54 -5.34
N ASP A 106 -10.28 6.86 -6.46
CA ASP A 106 -11.36 6.33 -7.28
C ASP A 106 -11.88 5.06 -6.61
N TYR A 107 -13.11 5.13 -6.08
CA TYR A 107 -13.70 4.00 -5.38
C TYR A 107 -14.19 2.98 -6.39
N THR A 108 -13.48 1.85 -6.44
CA THR A 108 -13.87 0.70 -7.22
C THR A 108 -14.61 -0.30 -6.34
N GLU A 109 -15.60 -0.96 -6.94
CA GLU A 109 -16.30 -2.10 -6.33
C GLU A 109 -15.46 -3.36 -6.53
N GLY A 110 -15.45 -4.25 -5.54
CA GLY A 110 -14.81 -5.55 -5.69
C GLY A 110 -15.58 -6.45 -6.66
N TYR A 111 -14.88 -7.43 -7.21
CA TYR A 111 -15.43 -8.32 -8.23
C TYR A 111 -14.83 -9.72 -8.15
N VAL A 112 -15.54 -10.70 -8.73
CA VAL A 112 -15.04 -12.05 -8.94
C VAL A 112 -14.39 -12.09 -10.33
N PRO A 113 -13.08 -12.36 -10.45
CA PRO A 113 -12.43 -12.45 -11.75
C PRO A 113 -12.88 -13.72 -12.48
N GLU A 114 -12.88 -13.65 -13.80
CA GLU A 114 -13.19 -14.78 -14.68
C GLU A 114 -11.93 -15.27 -15.39
N VAL A 115 -11.79 -16.60 -15.51
CA VAL A 115 -10.72 -17.22 -16.31
C VAL A 115 -11.36 -18.12 -17.36
N GLY A 116 -11.13 -17.80 -18.63
CA GLY A 116 -11.77 -18.51 -19.75
C GLY A 116 -13.29 -18.35 -19.78
N GLY A 117 -13.83 -17.22 -19.28
CA GLY A 117 -15.27 -16.94 -19.21
C GLY A 117 -16.01 -17.69 -18.09
N LEU A 118 -15.27 -18.30 -17.15
CA LEU A 118 -15.84 -18.92 -15.96
C LEU A 118 -15.43 -18.12 -14.71
N PRO A 119 -16.37 -17.79 -13.81
CA PRO A 119 -16.04 -17.15 -12.55
C PRO A 119 -15.10 -18.05 -11.74
N THR A 120 -14.08 -17.44 -11.17
CA THR A 120 -13.18 -18.11 -10.24
C THR A 120 -13.80 -18.14 -8.83
N ASP A 121 -13.16 -18.85 -7.91
CA ASP A 121 -13.47 -18.82 -6.47
C ASP A 121 -12.79 -17.65 -5.74
N ALA A 122 -12.03 -16.82 -6.45
CA ALA A 122 -11.33 -15.68 -5.89
C ALA A 122 -12.22 -14.43 -5.88
N TYR A 123 -12.12 -13.62 -4.83
CA TYR A 123 -12.69 -12.27 -4.80
C TYR A 123 -11.56 -11.24 -4.81
N VAL A 124 -11.64 -10.30 -5.75
CA VAL A 124 -10.74 -9.16 -5.84
C VAL A 124 -11.42 -7.98 -5.17
N ARG A 125 -10.82 -7.50 -4.07
CA ARG A 125 -11.31 -6.33 -3.33
C ARG A 125 -11.19 -5.06 -4.18
N GLY A 126 -12.25 -4.28 -4.19
CA GLY A 126 -12.24 -2.91 -4.68
C GLY A 126 -11.60 -1.96 -3.66
N THR A 127 -11.39 -0.72 -4.07
CA THR A 127 -10.79 0.32 -3.21
C THR A 127 -11.61 0.55 -1.94
N TRP A 128 -12.94 0.45 -2.01
CA TRP A 128 -13.80 0.61 -0.84
C TRP A 128 -13.71 -0.58 0.12
N ASP A 129 -13.67 -1.80 -0.40
CA ASP A 129 -13.45 -3.01 0.41
C ASP A 129 -12.10 -2.96 1.14
N ASP A 130 -11.10 -2.32 0.53
CA ASP A 130 -9.81 -2.05 1.16
C ASP A 130 -9.92 -1.07 2.35
N ILE A 131 -10.78 -0.05 2.26
CA ILE A 131 -11.07 0.86 3.37
C ILE A 131 -11.78 0.12 4.50
N GLU A 132 -12.81 -0.67 4.17
CA GLU A 132 -13.54 -1.47 5.16
C GLU A 132 -12.63 -2.48 5.85
N PHE A 133 -11.75 -3.14 5.09
CA PHE A 133 -10.77 -4.05 5.65
C PHE A 133 -9.76 -3.34 6.56
N ALA A 134 -9.30 -2.14 6.19
CA ALA A 134 -8.41 -1.35 7.05
C ALA A 134 -9.08 -0.99 8.39
N TYR A 135 -10.38 -0.65 8.38
CA TYR A 135 -11.17 -0.46 9.59
C TYR A 135 -11.28 -1.74 10.42
N GLN A 136 -11.60 -2.88 9.80
CA GLN A 136 -11.69 -4.18 10.48
C GLN A 136 -10.36 -4.65 11.11
N GLN A 137 -9.22 -4.13 10.63
CA GLN A 137 -7.89 -4.41 11.15
C GLN A 137 -7.42 -3.38 12.20
N ASP A 138 -8.33 -2.55 12.71
CA ASP A 138 -8.05 -1.44 13.64
C ASP A 138 -6.99 -0.46 13.11
N LYS A 139 -6.79 -0.42 11.79
CA LYS A 139 -5.91 0.57 11.18
C LYS A 139 -6.60 1.90 10.99
N LEU A 140 -7.91 1.91 10.78
CA LEU A 140 -8.71 3.13 10.79
C LEU A 140 -9.57 3.16 12.06
N THR A 141 -9.73 4.32 12.67
CA THR A 141 -10.73 4.48 13.74
C THR A 141 -12.14 4.54 13.15
N TYR A 142 -13.15 4.42 14.02
CA TYR A 142 -14.53 4.58 13.60
C TYR A 142 -14.79 5.98 13.02
N GLU A 143 -14.26 7.03 13.65
CA GLU A 143 -14.41 8.41 13.19
C GLU A 143 -13.75 8.64 11.83
N GLU A 144 -12.55 8.10 11.62
CA GLU A 144 -11.84 8.14 10.34
C GLU A 144 -12.64 7.44 9.23
N TYR A 145 -13.16 6.24 9.52
CA TYR A 145 -14.01 5.49 8.61
C TYR A 145 -15.31 6.24 8.26
N GLU A 146 -15.97 6.81 9.28
CA GLU A 146 -17.22 7.54 9.11
C GLU A 146 -17.06 8.81 8.26
N GLN A 147 -15.94 9.50 8.42
CA GLN A 147 -15.58 10.65 7.57
C GLN A 147 -15.42 10.26 6.11
N LEU A 148 -14.72 9.15 5.82
CA LEU A 148 -14.56 8.63 4.45
C LEU A 148 -15.90 8.22 3.84
N PHE A 149 -16.77 7.59 4.64
CA PHE A 149 -18.12 7.22 4.22
C PHE A 149 -18.96 8.45 3.84
N ARG A 150 -18.92 9.51 4.67
CA ARG A 150 -19.62 10.78 4.36
C ARG A 150 -19.07 11.42 3.08
N ALA A 151 -17.75 11.44 2.90
CA ALA A 151 -17.11 11.98 1.69
C ALA A 151 -17.54 11.22 0.42
N ARG A 152 -17.59 9.88 0.47
CA ARG A 152 -18.11 9.03 -0.61
C ARG A 152 -19.54 9.41 -0.97
N ARG A 153 -20.44 9.45 0.02
CA ARG A 153 -21.86 9.78 -0.18
C ARG A 153 -22.07 11.17 -0.76
N ALA A 154 -21.28 12.15 -0.34
CA ALA A 154 -21.33 13.51 -0.89
C ALA A 154 -20.94 13.54 -2.38
N ARG A 155 -19.92 12.77 -2.78
CA ARG A 155 -19.51 12.63 -4.19
C ARG A 155 -20.58 11.95 -5.03
N GLU A 156 -21.17 10.86 -4.55
CA GLU A 156 -22.26 10.16 -5.24
C GLU A 156 -23.47 11.08 -5.49
N ASN A 157 -23.89 11.83 -4.48
CA ASN A 157 -25.00 12.78 -4.58
C ASN A 157 -24.72 13.95 -5.54
N ALA A 158 -23.45 14.36 -5.70
CA ALA A 158 -23.06 15.41 -6.62
C ALA A 158 -23.02 14.95 -8.09
N VAL A 159 -22.88 13.65 -8.34
CA VAL A 159 -22.79 13.06 -9.69
C VAL A 159 -24.16 12.59 -10.22
N ALA A 160 -25.12 12.28 -9.34
CA ALA A 160 -26.47 11.92 -9.75
C ALA A 160 -27.20 13.15 -10.36
N PRO A 161 -27.65 13.11 -11.63
CA PRO A 161 -28.53 14.15 -12.16
C PRO A 161 -29.89 14.05 -11.44
N GLY A 162 -30.38 15.19 -10.97
CA GLY A 162 -31.75 15.33 -10.46
C GLY A 162 -32.81 15.11 -11.53
#